data_AF-A0A1G2LTU0-F1
#
_entry.id   AF-A0A1G2LTU0-F1
#
_cell.length_a   1.000
_cell.length_b   1.000
_cell.length_c   1.000
_cell.angle_alpha   90.00
_cell.angle_beta   90.00
_cell.angle_gamma   90.00
#
_symmetry.space_group_name_H-M   'P 1'
#
loop_
_entity.id
_entity.type
_entity.pdbx_description
1 polymer ?
#
loop_
_entity_poly.entity_id
_entity_poly.type
_entity_poly.pdbx_seq_one_letter_code
_entity_poly.pdbx_strand_id
1 'polypeptide(L)'
;MVQGRKFKEIPLELYKPEWDSALASTVVELERLRVKRLGGPVPPYIFFQLKELFHWLESLGSTRIEGNRTTLAEFVEKVIEKIPKDTKEEQLREIFNVDRAIDFIEKNIQEGTEITRAHISEIHKTIVDGLTPPSKKGEGSDYPGQLRPINATIQKSDLVLPDTVKVPEYFDELLNFVNTKRDQKDDLLVTALAHHRMTWIHPFDNGNGRMVRMFTYALLIKQGFQVQTGRILNPTAIFCMNRDKYNEMLSEADTGEPGKILAWCDYVLAGLKEEIEKIDHLLDRKFTTEKVLLPALDFAIDRKQITQREHNILQALVRKDDMTLRSADLDTVIGEESPVQRSRIIKKLREKGMFHPLKEDGRIYTIGFINNYLLRGVIKSLEDNSFVPKSLNAK
;
A
#
# COMPACT_ATOMS: atom_id res chain seq x y z
N MET A 1 0.00 -10.81 -37.96
CA MET A 1 -1.46 -10.88 -38.12
C MET A 1 -1.99 -11.89 -37.12
N VAL A 2 -2.61 -11.45 -36.03
CA VAL A 2 -3.26 -12.34 -35.06
C VAL A 2 -4.67 -12.63 -35.59
N GLN A 3 -4.84 -13.73 -36.31
CA GLN A 3 -6.16 -14.19 -36.76
C GLN A 3 -6.91 -14.79 -35.55
N GLY A 4 -8.16 -14.34 -35.32
CA GLY A 4 -9.18 -15.12 -34.59
C GLY A 4 -9.69 -14.57 -33.26
N ARG A 5 -9.07 -13.54 -32.66
CA ARG A 5 -9.55 -13.00 -31.37
C ARG A 5 -10.57 -11.89 -31.60
N LYS A 6 -11.75 -12.02 -31.01
CA LYS A 6 -12.84 -11.04 -31.09
C LYS A 6 -13.04 -10.38 -29.73
N PHE A 7 -13.35 -9.09 -29.75
CA PHE A 7 -13.86 -8.38 -28.59
C PHE A 7 -15.10 -9.11 -28.05
N LYS A 8 -15.14 -9.33 -26.73
CA LYS A 8 -16.27 -9.91 -26.01
C LYS A 8 -16.75 -8.89 -24.99
N GLU A 9 -17.97 -8.41 -25.17
CA GLU A 9 -18.63 -7.56 -24.19
C GLU A 9 -19.02 -8.39 -22.96
N ILE A 10 -18.66 -7.90 -21.78
CA ILE A 10 -18.99 -8.50 -20.49
C ILE A 10 -19.90 -7.52 -19.76
N PRO A 11 -21.12 -7.91 -19.37
CA PRO A 11 -22.02 -7.01 -18.66
C PRO A 11 -21.48 -6.70 -17.25
N LEU A 12 -21.52 -5.43 -16.86
CA LEU A 12 -21.16 -4.99 -15.52
C LEU A 12 -22.37 -5.12 -14.60
N GLU A 13 -22.46 -6.27 -13.93
CA GLU A 13 -23.56 -6.61 -13.04
C GLU A 13 -23.02 -6.98 -11.65
N LEU A 14 -23.91 -6.96 -10.66
CA LEU A 14 -23.59 -7.46 -9.33
C LEU A 14 -23.82 -8.98 -9.29
N TYR A 15 -22.74 -9.73 -9.22
CA TYR A 15 -22.76 -11.19 -9.08
C TYR A 15 -22.85 -11.55 -7.60
N LYS A 16 -23.97 -12.13 -7.18
CA LYS A 16 -24.18 -12.54 -5.78
C LYS A 16 -23.76 -13.99 -5.57
N PRO A 17 -22.94 -14.29 -4.56
CA PRO A 17 -22.59 -15.66 -4.22
C PRO A 17 -23.78 -16.40 -3.61
N GLU A 18 -23.77 -17.74 -3.72
CA GLU A 18 -24.66 -18.59 -2.93
C GLU A 18 -24.41 -18.38 -1.43
N TRP A 19 -25.46 -18.45 -0.62
CA TRP A 19 -25.41 -18.08 0.80
C TRP A 19 -24.44 -18.94 1.63
N ASP A 20 -24.32 -20.22 1.29
CA ASP A 20 -23.46 -21.20 1.95
C ASP A 20 -22.05 -21.29 1.36
N SER A 21 -21.71 -20.42 0.41
CA SER A 21 -20.39 -20.40 -0.22
C SER A 21 -19.30 -19.82 0.70
N ALA A 22 -18.04 -20.16 0.40
CA ALA A 22 -16.88 -19.58 1.04
C ALA A 22 -16.82 -18.05 0.86
N LEU A 23 -17.12 -17.56 -0.35
CA LEU A 23 -17.15 -16.13 -0.67
C LEU A 23 -18.16 -15.36 0.20
N ALA A 24 -19.36 -15.91 0.42
CA ALA A 24 -20.34 -15.29 1.30
C ALA A 24 -19.82 -15.17 2.75
N SER A 25 -19.11 -16.20 3.24
CA SER A 25 -18.48 -16.19 4.56
C SER A 25 -17.37 -15.14 4.65
N THR A 26 -16.51 -15.05 3.62
CA THR A 26 -15.43 -14.06 3.51
C THR A 26 -15.97 -12.63 3.54
N VAL A 27 -17.06 -12.35 2.82
CA VAL A 27 -17.72 -11.03 2.85
C VAL A 27 -18.17 -10.69 4.27
N VAL A 28 -18.84 -11.60 4.98
CA VAL A 28 -19.29 -11.36 6.36
C VAL A 28 -18.13 -11.08 7.30
N GLU A 29 -17.01 -11.79 7.16
CA GLU A 29 -15.82 -11.57 7.97
C GLU A 29 -15.15 -10.23 7.66
N LEU A 30 -15.05 -9.85 6.39
CA LEU A 30 -14.55 -8.54 6.00
C LEU A 30 -15.43 -7.39 6.49
N GLU A 31 -16.77 -7.55 6.53
CA GLU A 31 -17.65 -6.55 7.15
C GLU A 31 -17.34 -6.35 8.63
N ARG A 32 -17.04 -7.44 9.36
CA ARG A 32 -16.59 -7.36 10.76
C ARG A 32 -15.24 -6.65 10.88
N LEU A 33 -14.30 -6.96 9.98
CA LEU A 33 -12.97 -6.34 9.97
C LEU A 33 -13.05 -4.85 9.60
N ARG A 34 -13.92 -4.45 8.68
CA ARG A 34 -14.14 -3.06 8.25
C ARG A 34 -14.46 -2.16 9.44
N VAL A 35 -15.40 -2.58 10.30
CA VAL A 35 -15.87 -1.80 11.46
C VAL A 35 -15.00 -1.96 12.71
N LYS A 36 -14.07 -2.93 12.73
CA LYS A 36 -13.17 -3.17 13.86
C LYS A 36 -12.32 -1.92 14.10
N ARG A 37 -12.55 -1.23 15.21
CA ARG A 37 -11.65 -0.15 15.65
C ARG A 37 -10.35 -0.79 16.09
N LEU A 38 -9.24 -0.34 15.52
CA LEU A 38 -7.90 -0.65 15.99
C LEU A 38 -7.63 0.16 17.27
N GLY A 39 -8.37 -0.18 18.33
CA GLY A 39 -8.26 0.42 19.65
C GLY A 39 -7.23 -0.30 20.50
N GLY A 40 -5.96 0.11 20.36
CA GLY A 40 -4.81 -0.20 21.21
C GLY A 40 -4.30 -1.64 21.12
N PRO A 41 -3.10 -1.84 20.57
CA PRO A 41 -1.97 -1.88 21.52
C PRO A 41 -0.65 -1.20 21.07
N VAL A 42 -0.52 -0.68 19.84
CA VAL A 42 0.65 0.13 19.42
C VAL A 42 0.38 1.64 19.54
N PRO A 43 1.28 2.46 20.12
CA PRO A 43 1.10 3.90 20.22
C PRO A 43 0.97 4.59 18.84
N PRO A 44 0.18 5.68 18.70
CA PRO A 44 -0.09 6.31 17.39
C PRO A 44 1.16 6.69 16.59
N TYR A 45 2.20 7.21 17.22
CA TYR A 45 3.46 7.59 16.56
C TYR A 45 4.29 6.40 16.08
N ILE A 46 4.05 5.20 16.59
CA ILE A 46 4.63 3.96 16.05
C ILE A 46 3.75 3.46 14.91
N PHE A 47 2.43 3.48 15.11
CA PHE A 47 1.46 3.15 14.06
C PHE A 47 1.69 3.96 12.78
N PHE A 48 1.86 5.28 12.87
CA PHE A 48 2.05 6.12 11.68
C PHE A 48 3.38 5.84 10.97
N GLN A 49 4.44 5.48 11.70
CA GLN A 49 5.69 5.05 11.08
C GLN A 49 5.51 3.70 10.36
N LEU A 50 4.80 2.73 10.95
CA LEU A 50 4.46 1.48 10.27
C LEU A 50 3.56 1.73 9.05
N LYS A 51 2.58 2.63 9.15
CA LYS A 51 1.71 3.01 8.04
C LYS A 51 2.52 3.55 6.86
N GLU A 52 3.46 4.45 7.13
CA GLU A 52 4.38 4.98 6.11
C GLU A 52 5.18 3.86 5.42
N LEU A 53 5.68 2.87 6.16
CA LEU A 53 6.34 1.70 5.57
C LEU A 53 5.43 0.92 4.63
N PHE A 54 4.17 0.72 5.02
CA PHE A 54 3.23 -0.04 4.20
C PHE A 54 2.77 0.76 2.96
N HIS A 55 2.73 2.09 3.02
CA HIS A 55 2.56 2.91 1.80
C HIS A 55 3.70 2.70 0.82
N TRP A 56 4.93 2.57 1.31
CA TRP A 56 6.09 2.25 0.47
C TRP A 56 6.04 0.83 -0.10
N LEU A 57 5.61 -0.16 0.70
CA LEU A 57 5.42 -1.53 0.22
C LEU A 57 4.32 -1.62 -0.84
N GLU A 58 3.20 -0.92 -0.64
CA GLU A 58 2.11 -0.78 -1.61
C GLU A 58 2.64 -0.14 -2.91
N SER A 59 3.39 0.95 -2.79
CA SER A 59 3.97 1.67 -3.94
C SER A 59 4.98 0.82 -4.71
N LEU A 60 5.93 0.20 -4.01
CA LEU A 60 6.95 -0.67 -4.60
C LEU A 60 6.33 -1.94 -5.21
N GLY A 61 5.36 -2.56 -4.54
CA GLY A 61 4.62 -3.71 -5.05
C GLY A 61 3.84 -3.37 -6.30
N SER A 62 3.24 -2.18 -6.35
CA SER A 62 2.48 -1.72 -7.49
C SER A 62 3.38 -1.56 -8.71
N THR A 63 4.50 -0.84 -8.58
CA THR A 63 5.42 -0.66 -9.72
C THR A 63 6.14 -1.95 -10.11
N ARG A 64 6.41 -2.85 -9.15
CA ARG A 64 7.00 -4.17 -9.40
C ARG A 64 6.14 -5.04 -10.33
N ILE A 65 4.81 -4.99 -10.20
CA ILE A 65 3.90 -5.71 -11.11
C ILE A 65 4.07 -5.22 -12.56
N GLU A 66 4.33 -3.92 -12.76
CA GLU A 66 4.52 -3.34 -14.09
C GLU A 66 5.94 -3.58 -14.65
N GLY A 67 6.88 -4.02 -13.82
CA GLY A 67 8.24 -4.39 -14.25
C GLY A 67 9.35 -3.49 -13.71
N ASN A 68 9.05 -2.60 -12.77
CA ASN A 68 10.07 -1.86 -12.03
C ASN A 68 10.99 -2.83 -11.29
N ARG A 69 12.31 -2.61 -11.41
CA ARG A 69 13.34 -3.53 -10.89
C ARG A 69 13.99 -3.09 -9.58
N THR A 70 13.57 -1.96 -9.03
CA THR A 70 14.03 -1.48 -7.72
C THR A 70 13.69 -2.53 -6.67
N THR A 71 14.70 -3.06 -6.00
CA THR A 71 14.50 -3.97 -4.86
C THR A 71 14.13 -3.19 -3.60
N LEU A 72 13.50 -3.85 -2.62
CA LEU A 72 13.20 -3.22 -1.34
C LEU A 72 14.45 -2.69 -0.65
N ALA A 73 15.56 -3.45 -0.70
CA ALA A 73 16.84 -3.00 -0.17
C ALA A 73 17.34 -1.71 -0.84
N GLU A 74 17.32 -1.65 -2.18
CA GLU A 74 17.71 -0.43 -2.93
C GLU A 74 16.81 0.76 -2.56
N PHE A 75 15.49 0.55 -2.46
CA PHE A 75 14.55 1.60 -2.08
C PHE A 75 14.80 2.11 -0.65
N VAL A 76 15.03 1.20 0.31
CA VAL A 76 15.35 1.53 1.70
C VAL A 76 16.60 2.39 1.81
N GLU A 77 17.65 2.09 1.04
CA GLU A 77 18.86 2.94 1.02
C GLU A 77 18.54 4.36 0.55
N LYS A 78 17.75 4.51 -0.51
CA LYS A 78 17.36 5.81 -1.07
C LYS A 78 16.52 6.63 -0.08
N VAL A 79 15.64 5.98 0.67
CA VAL A 79 14.88 6.59 1.77
C VAL A 79 15.80 7.07 2.89
N ILE A 80 16.77 6.25 3.33
CA ILE A 80 17.74 6.63 4.36
C ILE A 80 18.61 7.81 3.91
N GLU A 81 19.01 7.83 2.63
CA GLU A 81 19.74 8.92 1.99
C GLU A 81 18.90 10.20 1.82
N LYS A 82 17.58 10.14 2.11
CA LYS A 82 16.62 11.25 1.97
C LYS A 82 16.58 11.80 0.54
N ILE A 83 16.66 10.91 -0.45
CA ILE A 83 16.49 11.27 -1.85
C ILE A 83 15.11 11.93 -2.04
N PRO A 84 15.04 13.09 -2.71
CA PRO A 84 13.79 13.81 -2.83
C PRO A 84 12.81 13.07 -3.76
N LYS A 85 11.50 13.22 -3.49
CA LYS A 85 10.43 12.54 -4.25
C LYS A 85 10.36 12.96 -5.73
N ASP A 86 10.97 14.08 -6.12
CA ASP A 86 11.08 14.58 -7.49
C ASP A 86 12.40 14.19 -8.18
N THR A 87 13.07 13.13 -7.70
CA THR A 87 14.29 12.57 -8.29
C THR A 87 14.21 12.35 -9.80
N LYS A 88 15.35 12.46 -10.50
CA LYS A 88 15.47 12.15 -11.94
C LYS A 88 15.60 10.65 -12.21
N GLU A 89 15.80 9.83 -11.19
CA GLU A 89 15.83 8.37 -11.32
C GLU A 89 14.40 7.87 -11.58
N GLU A 90 14.08 7.56 -12.83
CA GLU A 90 12.70 7.26 -13.27
C GLU A 90 12.06 6.11 -12.49
N GLN A 91 12.80 5.04 -12.19
CA GLN A 91 12.29 3.91 -11.40
C GLN A 91 11.91 4.31 -9.96
N LEU A 92 12.68 5.22 -9.34
CA LEU A 92 12.34 5.72 -8.00
C LEU A 92 11.20 6.73 -8.06
N ARG A 93 11.21 7.61 -9.06
CA ARG A 93 10.10 8.55 -9.31
C ARG A 93 8.79 7.81 -9.46
N GLU A 94 8.77 6.70 -10.20
CA GLU A 94 7.57 5.88 -10.37
C GLU A 94 7.01 5.39 -9.03
N ILE A 95 7.87 4.93 -8.11
CA ILE A 95 7.46 4.51 -6.76
C ILE A 95 6.90 5.70 -5.97
N PHE A 96 7.60 6.83 -5.98
CA PHE A 96 7.14 8.03 -5.29
C PHE A 96 5.86 8.63 -5.87
N ASN A 97 5.59 8.43 -7.16
CA ASN A 97 4.35 8.86 -7.79
C ASN A 97 3.15 8.06 -7.25
N VAL A 98 3.30 6.75 -7.05
CA VAL A 98 2.25 5.92 -6.42
C VAL A 98 2.05 6.34 -4.96
N ASP A 99 3.13 6.58 -4.22
CA ASP A 99 3.08 7.08 -2.84
C ASP A 99 2.32 8.43 -2.75
N ARG A 100 2.60 9.37 -3.66
CA ARG A 100 1.84 10.64 -3.77
C ARG A 100 0.36 10.41 -4.12
N ALA A 101 0.05 9.40 -4.92
CA ALA A 101 -1.33 9.07 -5.27
C ALA A 101 -2.10 8.50 -4.07
N ILE A 102 -1.45 7.68 -3.23
CA ILE A 102 -2.00 7.23 -1.95
C ILE A 102 -2.31 8.44 -1.06
N ASP A 103 -1.35 9.36 -0.88
CA ASP A 103 -1.54 10.59 -0.10
C ASP A 103 -2.73 11.43 -0.64
N PHE A 104 -2.85 11.56 -1.96
CA PHE A 104 -3.97 12.25 -2.60
C PHE A 104 -5.31 11.57 -2.29
N ILE A 105 -5.38 10.24 -2.42
CA ILE A 105 -6.59 9.46 -2.13
C ILE A 105 -6.99 9.65 -0.67
N GLU A 106 -6.06 9.45 0.27
CA GLU A 106 -6.36 9.56 1.69
C GLU A 106 -6.81 10.97 2.10
N LYS A 107 -6.36 12.01 1.38
CA LYS A 107 -6.75 13.40 1.66
C LYS A 107 -8.12 13.76 1.10
N ASN A 108 -8.54 13.15 -0.01
CA ASN A 108 -9.72 13.59 -0.78
C ASN A 108 -10.87 12.57 -0.77
N ILE A 109 -10.62 11.34 -0.33
CA ILE A 109 -11.61 10.26 -0.29
C ILE A 109 -11.81 9.81 1.15
N GLN A 110 -13.07 9.76 1.55
CA GLN A 110 -13.54 9.25 2.83
C GLN A 110 -14.76 8.35 2.61
N GLU A 111 -15.26 7.76 3.69
CA GLU A 111 -16.47 6.94 3.64
C GLU A 111 -17.63 7.70 2.98
N GLY A 112 -18.26 7.06 1.99
CA GLY A 112 -19.38 7.62 1.24
C GLY A 112 -19.01 8.60 0.11
N THR A 113 -17.75 9.04 -0.02
CA THR A 113 -17.32 9.97 -1.08
C THR A 113 -17.69 9.44 -2.47
N GLU A 114 -18.32 10.26 -3.31
CA GLU A 114 -18.58 9.93 -4.72
C GLU A 114 -17.27 9.90 -5.53
N ILE A 115 -16.99 8.81 -6.24
CA ILE A 115 -15.83 8.72 -7.12
C ILE A 115 -16.14 9.38 -8.45
N THR A 116 -15.47 10.49 -8.76
CA THR A 116 -15.72 11.26 -9.97
C THR A 116 -14.64 11.01 -11.02
N ARG A 117 -14.93 11.38 -12.27
CA ARG A 117 -13.91 11.42 -13.33
C ARG A 117 -12.70 12.25 -12.93
N ALA A 118 -12.90 13.36 -12.21
CA ALA A 118 -11.82 14.23 -11.76
C ALA A 118 -10.87 13.53 -10.78
N HIS A 119 -11.40 12.75 -9.82
CA HIS A 119 -10.56 11.93 -8.93
C HIS A 119 -9.68 10.98 -9.73
N ILE A 120 -10.26 10.22 -10.66
CA ILE A 120 -9.51 9.22 -11.44
C ILE A 120 -8.48 9.89 -12.37
N SER A 121 -8.84 11.02 -12.98
CA SER A 121 -7.91 11.81 -13.80
C SER A 121 -6.73 12.34 -13.00
N GLU A 122 -6.95 12.81 -11.77
CA GLU A 122 -5.88 13.36 -10.92
C GLU A 122 -4.96 12.27 -10.37
N ILE A 123 -5.52 11.13 -9.95
CA ILE A 123 -4.74 9.95 -9.56
C ILE A 123 -3.88 9.50 -10.75
N HIS A 124 -4.46 9.38 -11.95
CA HIS A 124 -3.71 8.97 -13.13
C HIS A 124 -2.59 9.97 -13.47
N LYS A 125 -2.85 11.28 -13.45
CA LYS A 125 -1.80 12.30 -13.66
C LYS A 125 -0.66 12.13 -12.66
N THR A 126 -0.99 11.90 -11.39
CA THR A 126 -0.01 11.75 -10.33
C THR A 126 0.87 10.52 -10.54
N ILE A 127 0.29 9.35 -10.87
CA ILE A 127 1.07 8.11 -11.02
C ILE A 127 2.03 8.13 -12.23
N VAL A 128 1.70 8.89 -13.29
CA VAL A 128 2.53 9.00 -14.51
C VAL A 128 3.43 10.24 -14.55
N ASP A 129 3.37 11.08 -13.53
CA ASP A 129 4.01 12.40 -13.49
C ASP A 129 5.52 12.33 -13.73
N GLY A 130 5.99 13.03 -14.77
CA GLY A 130 7.39 13.16 -15.10
C GLY A 130 8.12 11.85 -15.41
N LEU A 131 7.40 10.78 -15.75
CA LEU A 131 7.94 9.54 -16.32
C LEU A 131 8.01 9.65 -17.85
N THR A 132 8.88 8.88 -18.47
CA THR A 132 9.04 8.85 -19.93
C THR A 132 7.77 8.25 -20.56
N PRO A 133 7.11 8.90 -21.52
CA PRO A 133 5.83 8.41 -22.07
C PRO A 133 5.99 7.15 -22.95
N PRO A 134 4.89 6.43 -23.25
CA PRO A 134 4.92 5.20 -24.03
C PRO A 134 5.40 5.44 -25.48
N SER A 135 5.17 6.62 -26.06
CA SER A 135 5.77 7.04 -27.34
C SER A 135 7.31 6.95 -27.38
N LYS A 136 7.96 6.99 -26.21
CA LYS A 136 9.41 6.85 -26.01
C LYS A 136 9.78 5.57 -25.26
N LYS A 137 8.85 4.61 -25.16
CA LYS A 137 9.02 3.32 -24.49
C LYS A 137 9.30 3.42 -22.99
N GLY A 138 8.64 4.36 -22.29
CA GLY A 138 8.70 4.46 -20.83
C GLY A 138 7.36 4.19 -20.14
N GLU A 139 7.34 4.43 -18.82
CA GLU A 139 6.24 4.11 -17.91
C GLU A 139 5.30 5.30 -17.60
N GLY A 140 5.47 6.42 -18.30
CA GLY A 140 4.63 7.62 -18.23
C GLY A 140 3.41 7.54 -19.14
N SER A 141 2.85 8.69 -19.52
CA SER A 141 1.67 8.80 -20.39
C SER A 141 1.85 9.98 -21.35
N ASP A 142 1.43 9.82 -22.59
CA ASP A 142 1.32 10.91 -23.58
C ASP A 142 0.05 11.76 -23.34
N TYR A 143 -0.94 11.21 -22.61
CA TYR A 143 -2.22 11.85 -22.32
C TYR A 143 -2.58 11.84 -20.82
N PRO A 144 -1.76 12.43 -19.91
CA PRO A 144 -1.98 12.33 -18.47
C PRO A 144 -3.38 12.79 -18.01
N GLY A 145 -4.14 11.84 -17.47
CA GLY A 145 -5.46 12.07 -16.89
C GLY A 145 -6.60 12.05 -17.92
N GLN A 146 -6.30 11.83 -19.19
CA GLN A 146 -7.29 11.73 -20.27
C GLN A 146 -7.52 10.27 -20.62
N LEU A 147 -8.71 9.93 -21.10
CA LEU A 147 -8.95 8.59 -21.66
C LEU A 147 -8.10 8.44 -22.93
N ARG A 148 -7.60 7.23 -23.20
CA ARG A 148 -6.76 6.97 -24.36
C ARG A 148 -7.49 7.39 -25.65
N PRO A 149 -6.83 8.13 -26.56
CA PRO A 149 -7.39 8.46 -27.87
C PRO A 149 -7.08 7.39 -28.93
N ILE A 150 -6.35 6.34 -28.56
CA ILE A 150 -5.89 5.28 -29.45
C ILE A 150 -6.22 3.89 -28.89
N ASN A 151 -6.29 2.90 -29.77
CA ASN A 151 -6.41 1.51 -29.38
C ASN A 151 -5.14 1.00 -28.69
N ALA A 152 -5.33 0.28 -27.59
CA ALA A 152 -4.26 -0.31 -26.81
C ALA A 152 -4.30 -1.83 -26.89
N THR A 153 -3.20 -2.48 -26.50
CA THR A 153 -3.10 -3.93 -26.37
C THR A 153 -2.32 -4.26 -25.11
N ILE A 154 -2.77 -5.29 -24.39
CA ILE A 154 -2.04 -5.78 -23.21
C ILE A 154 -1.03 -6.83 -23.67
N GLN A 155 0.23 -6.66 -23.32
CA GLN A 155 1.25 -7.67 -23.63
C GLN A 155 0.95 -8.96 -22.86
N LYS A 156 1.08 -10.11 -23.54
CA LYS A 156 0.86 -11.45 -22.97
C LYS A 156 -0.55 -11.71 -22.42
N SER A 157 -1.55 -10.94 -22.87
CA SER A 157 -2.96 -11.23 -22.61
C SER A 157 -3.67 -11.62 -23.90
N ASP A 158 -4.67 -12.50 -23.77
CA ASP A 158 -5.55 -12.88 -24.86
C ASP A 158 -6.79 -11.97 -24.97
N LEU A 159 -6.97 -11.07 -23.98
CA LEU A 159 -8.04 -10.10 -23.96
C LEU A 159 -7.92 -9.10 -25.11
N VAL A 160 -9.00 -8.96 -25.87
CA VAL A 160 -9.18 -7.88 -26.84
C VAL A 160 -9.89 -6.73 -26.13
N LEU A 161 -9.21 -5.60 -26.00
CA LEU A 161 -9.74 -4.42 -25.32
C LEU A 161 -10.89 -3.76 -26.11
N PRO A 162 -11.78 -3.00 -25.43
CA PRO A 162 -12.76 -2.15 -26.10
C PRO A 162 -12.12 -1.21 -27.12
N ASP A 163 -12.85 -0.91 -28.19
CA ASP A 163 -12.45 0.17 -29.09
C ASP A 163 -12.42 1.51 -28.33
N THR A 164 -11.45 2.35 -28.64
CA THR A 164 -11.25 3.68 -28.04
C THR A 164 -12.52 4.54 -28.03
N VAL A 165 -13.41 4.39 -29.03
CA VAL A 165 -14.68 5.13 -29.13
C VAL A 165 -15.66 4.72 -28.03
N LYS A 166 -15.59 3.47 -27.54
CA LYS A 166 -16.46 2.92 -26.49
C LYS A 166 -15.90 3.11 -25.07
N VAL A 167 -14.63 3.48 -24.93
CA VAL A 167 -14.00 3.66 -23.61
C VAL A 167 -14.74 4.68 -22.73
N PRO A 168 -15.16 5.87 -23.21
CA PRO A 168 -15.91 6.82 -22.38
C PRO A 168 -17.21 6.24 -21.83
N GLU A 169 -17.98 5.53 -22.67
CA GLU A 169 -19.26 4.91 -22.30
C GLU A 169 -19.08 3.87 -21.17
N TYR A 170 -18.13 2.93 -21.32
CA TYR A 170 -17.86 1.93 -20.29
C TYR A 170 -17.24 2.54 -19.02
N PHE A 171 -16.48 3.62 -19.16
CA PHE A 171 -15.88 4.31 -18.02
C PHE A 171 -16.96 5.02 -17.18
N ASP A 172 -17.92 5.68 -17.84
CA ASP A 172 -19.07 6.29 -17.15
C ASP A 172 -19.98 5.23 -16.51
N GLU A 173 -20.19 4.10 -17.18
CA GLU A 173 -20.88 2.93 -16.61
C GLU A 173 -20.19 2.44 -15.32
N LEU A 174 -18.85 2.32 -15.32
CA LEU A 174 -18.08 1.93 -14.14
C LEU A 174 -18.22 2.93 -12.99
N LEU A 175 -18.14 4.24 -13.28
CA LEU A 175 -18.32 5.27 -12.26
C LEU A 175 -19.74 5.22 -11.66
N ASN A 176 -20.76 5.07 -12.51
CA ASN A 176 -22.14 4.89 -12.06
C ASN A 176 -22.28 3.63 -11.20
N PHE A 177 -21.64 2.53 -11.61
CA PHE A 177 -21.67 1.26 -10.89
C PHE A 177 -21.11 1.41 -9.46
N VAL A 178 -19.94 2.03 -9.28
CA VAL A 178 -19.32 2.17 -7.95
C VAL A 178 -19.97 3.24 -7.06
N ASN A 179 -20.70 4.19 -7.65
CA ASN A 179 -21.42 5.24 -6.91
C ASN A 179 -22.87 4.89 -6.60
N THR A 180 -23.43 3.88 -7.27
CA THR A 180 -24.79 3.39 -6.98
C THR A 180 -24.88 2.88 -5.55
N LYS A 181 -25.80 3.45 -4.77
CA LYS A 181 -26.06 3.03 -3.38
C LYS A 181 -26.64 1.61 -3.36
N ARG A 182 -26.06 0.75 -2.53
CA ARG A 182 -26.48 -0.65 -2.34
C ARG A 182 -26.46 -1.00 -0.86
N ASP A 183 -26.88 -2.22 -0.54
CA ASP A 183 -26.66 -2.81 0.77
C ASP A 183 -25.16 -2.89 1.04
N GLN A 184 -24.73 -2.58 2.27
CA GLN A 184 -23.31 -2.58 2.66
C GLN A 184 -22.60 -3.92 2.36
N LYS A 185 -23.33 -5.05 2.46
CA LYS A 185 -22.81 -6.40 2.15
C LYS A 185 -22.34 -6.56 0.68
N ASP A 186 -22.86 -5.73 -0.23
CA ASP A 186 -22.54 -5.80 -1.66
C ASP A 186 -21.28 -4.97 -2.00
N ASP A 187 -20.83 -4.08 -1.10
CA ASP A 187 -19.72 -3.14 -1.35
C ASP A 187 -18.41 -3.85 -1.73
N LEU A 188 -18.03 -4.89 -1.00
CA LEU A 188 -16.75 -5.58 -1.25
C LEU A 188 -16.76 -6.29 -2.60
N LEU A 189 -17.89 -6.87 -2.98
CA LEU A 189 -18.09 -7.44 -4.32
C LEU A 189 -17.97 -6.35 -5.37
N VAL A 190 -18.58 -5.17 -5.14
CA VAL A 190 -18.44 -4.00 -6.03
C VAL A 190 -16.97 -3.61 -6.20
N THR A 191 -16.15 -3.63 -5.14
CA THR A 191 -14.71 -3.33 -5.25
C THR A 191 -13.97 -4.34 -6.12
N ALA A 192 -14.19 -5.63 -5.91
CA ALA A 192 -13.55 -6.67 -6.71
C ALA A 192 -13.99 -6.61 -8.19
N LEU A 193 -15.28 -6.43 -8.45
CA LEU A 193 -15.84 -6.29 -9.80
C LEU A 193 -15.33 -5.02 -10.49
N ALA A 194 -15.26 -3.91 -9.77
CA ALA A 194 -14.76 -2.65 -10.30
C ALA A 194 -13.28 -2.71 -10.67
N HIS A 195 -12.47 -3.46 -9.92
CA HIS A 195 -11.09 -3.75 -10.28
C HIS A 195 -11.01 -4.46 -11.64
N HIS A 196 -11.70 -5.59 -11.78
CA HIS A 196 -11.73 -6.34 -13.05
C HIS A 196 -12.25 -5.47 -14.20
N ARG A 197 -13.35 -4.74 -13.98
CA ARG A 197 -13.93 -3.86 -15.00
C ARG A 197 -12.96 -2.78 -15.46
N MET A 198 -12.25 -2.13 -14.54
CA MET A 198 -11.25 -1.11 -14.88
C MET A 198 -10.07 -1.71 -15.66
N THR A 199 -9.62 -2.93 -15.33
CA THR A 199 -8.60 -3.65 -16.13
C THR A 199 -9.09 -3.97 -17.54
N TRP A 200 -10.36 -4.38 -17.67
CA TRP A 200 -10.99 -4.73 -18.93
C TRP A 200 -11.23 -3.52 -19.84
N ILE A 201 -11.65 -2.38 -19.27
CA ILE A 201 -11.81 -1.12 -20.01
C ILE A 201 -10.46 -0.63 -20.53
N HIS A 202 -9.43 -0.73 -19.68
CA HIS A 202 -8.07 -0.23 -19.92
C HIS A 202 -8.08 1.23 -20.40
N PRO A 203 -8.58 2.16 -19.57
CA PRO A 203 -9.02 3.48 -20.04
C PRO A 203 -7.89 4.45 -20.43
N PHE A 204 -6.66 4.20 -20.01
CA PHE A 204 -5.51 5.09 -20.25
C PHE A 204 -4.55 4.51 -21.28
N ASP A 205 -3.68 5.35 -21.84
CA ASP A 205 -2.65 4.93 -22.81
C ASP A 205 -1.51 4.14 -22.14
N ASN A 206 -1.27 4.38 -20.86
CA ASN A 206 -0.35 3.61 -20.02
C ASN A 206 -0.73 3.75 -18.52
N GLY A 207 -0.05 3.04 -17.63
CA GLY A 207 -0.25 3.16 -16.18
C GLY A 207 -1.56 2.55 -15.66
N ASN A 208 -2.31 1.81 -16.49
CA ASN A 208 -3.59 1.21 -16.13
C ASN A 208 -3.50 0.25 -14.93
N GLY A 209 -2.42 -0.55 -14.84
CA GLY A 209 -2.22 -1.45 -13.70
C GLY A 209 -2.03 -0.70 -12.38
N ARG A 210 -1.19 0.34 -12.37
CA ARG A 210 -1.01 1.24 -11.22
C ARG A 210 -2.31 1.94 -10.86
N MET A 211 -3.04 2.43 -11.86
CA MET A 211 -4.31 3.10 -11.68
C MET A 211 -5.37 2.16 -11.08
N VAL A 212 -5.51 0.91 -11.54
CA VAL A 212 -6.56 0.03 -11.01
C VAL A 212 -6.34 -0.33 -9.54
N ARG A 213 -5.08 -0.46 -9.12
CA ARG A 213 -4.75 -0.70 -7.70
C ARG A 213 -5.06 0.52 -6.84
N MET A 214 -4.74 1.73 -7.33
CA MET A 214 -5.13 2.97 -6.67
C MET A 214 -6.65 3.18 -6.63
N PHE A 215 -7.36 2.78 -7.69
CA PHE A 215 -8.82 2.77 -7.71
C PHE A 215 -9.39 1.79 -6.67
N THR A 216 -8.80 0.61 -6.54
CA THR A 216 -9.17 -0.38 -5.51
C THR A 216 -8.96 0.20 -4.11
N TYR A 217 -7.81 0.82 -3.85
CA TYR A 217 -7.51 1.50 -2.59
C TYR A 217 -8.56 2.58 -2.26
N ALA A 218 -8.89 3.43 -3.24
CA ALA A 218 -9.91 4.46 -3.10
C ALA A 218 -11.31 3.88 -2.80
N LEU A 219 -11.69 2.78 -3.43
CA LEU A 219 -12.99 2.13 -3.18
C LEU A 219 -13.06 1.54 -1.76
N LEU A 220 -11.98 0.93 -1.26
CA LEU A 220 -11.93 0.46 0.13
C LEU A 220 -12.15 1.61 1.12
N ILE A 221 -11.52 2.77 0.91
CA ILE A 221 -11.72 3.94 1.77
C ILE A 221 -13.16 4.46 1.66
N LYS A 222 -13.69 4.59 0.44
CA LYS A 222 -15.10 4.95 0.20
C LYS A 222 -16.08 4.04 0.94
N GLN A 223 -15.73 2.77 1.09
CA GLN A 223 -16.57 1.76 1.74
C GLN A 223 -16.41 1.73 3.27
N GLY A 224 -15.58 2.59 3.85
CA GLY A 224 -15.47 2.72 5.30
C GLY A 224 -14.29 1.96 5.92
N PHE A 225 -13.30 1.53 5.13
CA PHE A 225 -12.01 1.13 5.70
C PHE A 225 -11.24 2.39 6.14
N GLN A 226 -11.29 2.68 7.44
CA GLN A 226 -10.86 3.97 8.01
C GLN A 226 -9.33 4.13 8.15
N VAL A 227 -8.63 4.42 7.04
CA VAL A 227 -7.16 4.62 7.03
C VAL A 227 -6.68 5.86 7.77
N GLN A 228 -7.51 6.91 7.86
CA GLN A 228 -7.16 8.15 8.54
C GLN A 228 -7.15 8.01 10.07
N THR A 229 -7.97 7.10 10.62
CA THR A 229 -8.21 6.98 12.06
C THR A 229 -7.68 5.69 12.67
N GLY A 230 -6.78 4.99 11.96
CA GLY A 230 -6.00 3.91 12.58
C GLY A 230 -5.92 2.60 11.81
N ARG A 231 -6.15 2.56 10.49
CA ARG A 231 -5.97 1.35 9.68
C ARG A 231 -4.82 1.50 8.68
N ILE A 232 -4.07 0.41 8.48
CA ILE A 232 -3.12 0.25 7.38
C ILE A 232 -3.80 -0.66 6.34
N LEU A 233 -3.77 -0.26 5.07
CA LEU A 233 -4.24 -1.06 3.95
C LEU A 233 -3.08 -1.29 2.98
N ASN A 234 -2.96 -2.51 2.45
CA ASN A 234 -1.98 -2.88 1.44
C ASN A 234 -2.62 -3.84 0.42
N PRO A 235 -3.70 -3.43 -0.27
CA PRO A 235 -4.42 -4.31 -1.20
C PRO A 235 -3.55 -4.76 -2.38
N THR A 236 -2.45 -4.05 -2.70
CA THR A 236 -1.53 -4.51 -3.75
C THR A 236 -0.81 -5.81 -3.38
N ALA A 237 -0.65 -6.13 -2.09
CA ALA A 237 -0.06 -7.39 -1.66
C ALA A 237 -0.80 -8.62 -2.24
N ILE A 238 -2.13 -8.54 -2.39
CA ILE A 238 -2.97 -9.57 -3.02
C ILE A 238 -2.45 -9.92 -4.42
N PHE A 239 -2.05 -8.90 -5.18
CA PHE A 239 -1.68 -9.02 -6.59
C PHE A 239 -0.18 -9.25 -6.80
N CYS A 240 0.67 -8.68 -5.93
CA CYS A 240 2.13 -8.73 -6.11
C CYS A 240 2.79 -9.98 -5.51
N MET A 241 2.10 -10.68 -4.59
CA MET A 241 2.58 -11.94 -4.01
C MET A 241 2.72 -13.04 -5.07
N ASN A 242 1.76 -13.13 -5.99
CA ASN A 242 1.79 -14.08 -7.11
C ASN A 242 1.19 -13.44 -8.37
N ARG A 243 2.06 -12.79 -9.15
CA ARG A 243 1.69 -12.12 -10.40
C ARG A 243 1.05 -13.08 -11.42
N ASP A 244 1.53 -14.32 -11.49
CA ASP A 244 1.01 -15.30 -12.44
C ASP A 244 -0.42 -15.68 -12.06
N LYS A 245 -0.68 -15.92 -10.77
CA LYS A 245 -2.03 -16.20 -10.28
C LYS A 245 -2.97 -15.01 -10.48
N TYR A 246 -2.51 -13.80 -10.23
CA TYR A 246 -3.30 -12.59 -10.49
C TYR A 246 -3.73 -12.49 -11.96
N ASN A 247 -2.80 -12.69 -12.90
CA ASN A 247 -3.12 -12.68 -14.33
C ASN A 247 -4.01 -13.85 -14.76
N GLU A 248 -3.82 -15.03 -14.18
CA GLU A 248 -4.67 -16.21 -14.39
C GLU A 248 -6.12 -15.91 -13.97
N MET A 249 -6.32 -15.36 -12.76
CA MET A 249 -7.65 -15.04 -12.24
C MET A 249 -8.33 -13.93 -13.06
N LEU A 250 -7.59 -12.93 -13.52
CA LEU A 250 -8.11 -11.93 -14.48
C LEU A 250 -8.54 -12.59 -15.79
N SER A 251 -7.71 -13.48 -16.35
CA SER A 251 -8.00 -14.17 -17.61
C SER A 251 -9.22 -15.09 -17.50
N GLU A 252 -9.43 -15.73 -16.34
CA GLU A 252 -10.64 -16.49 -16.07
C GLU A 252 -11.87 -15.57 -15.98
N ALA A 253 -11.77 -14.42 -15.31
CA ALA A 253 -12.86 -13.44 -15.25
C ALA A 253 -13.19 -12.81 -16.62
N ASP A 254 -12.19 -12.65 -17.50
CA ASP A 254 -12.35 -12.14 -18.86
C ASP A 254 -13.23 -13.05 -19.76
N THR A 255 -13.50 -14.28 -19.32
CA THR A 255 -14.48 -15.14 -19.99
C THR A 255 -15.91 -14.64 -19.81
N GLY A 256 -16.19 -13.79 -18.81
CA GLY A 256 -17.55 -13.32 -18.50
C GLY A 256 -18.49 -14.38 -17.93
N GLU A 257 -18.00 -15.59 -17.63
CA GLU A 257 -18.82 -16.63 -17.02
C GLU A 257 -19.08 -16.27 -15.54
N PRO A 258 -20.35 -16.27 -15.07
CA PRO A 258 -20.68 -15.86 -13.70
C PRO A 258 -19.86 -16.58 -12.61
N GLY A 259 -19.64 -17.89 -12.77
CA GLY A 259 -18.85 -18.68 -11.82
C GLY A 259 -17.37 -18.25 -11.76
N LYS A 260 -16.78 -17.84 -12.89
CA LYS A 260 -15.39 -17.37 -12.96
C LYS A 260 -15.22 -15.95 -12.44
N ILE A 261 -16.23 -15.10 -12.65
CA ILE A 261 -16.30 -13.77 -12.03
C ILE A 261 -16.42 -13.88 -10.51
N LEU A 262 -17.25 -14.81 -10.00
CA LEU A 262 -17.33 -15.09 -8.57
C LEU A 262 -16.01 -15.64 -8.02
N ALA A 263 -15.32 -16.51 -8.77
CA ALA A 263 -13.98 -16.97 -8.38
C ALA A 263 -12.96 -15.83 -8.31
N TRP A 264 -13.03 -14.84 -9.22
CA TRP A 264 -12.26 -13.61 -9.12
C TRP A 264 -12.58 -12.81 -7.86
N CYS A 265 -13.87 -12.64 -7.53
CA CYS A 265 -14.28 -11.98 -6.29
C CYS A 265 -13.75 -12.70 -5.06
N ASP A 266 -13.80 -14.04 -5.04
CA ASP A 266 -13.25 -14.86 -3.97
C ASP A 266 -11.73 -14.66 -3.82
N TYR A 267 -10.98 -14.71 -4.91
CA TYR A 267 -9.54 -14.45 -4.89
C TYR A 267 -9.19 -13.07 -4.30
N VAL A 268 -9.87 -12.01 -4.75
CA VAL A 268 -9.62 -10.65 -4.26
C VAL A 268 -9.99 -10.51 -2.79
N LEU A 269 -11.18 -10.98 -2.39
CA LEU A 269 -11.69 -10.75 -1.04
C LEU A 269 -11.04 -11.67 -0.01
N ALA A 270 -10.73 -12.92 -0.36
CA ALA A 270 -9.95 -13.79 0.52
C ALA A 270 -8.55 -13.23 0.76
N GLY A 271 -7.88 -12.77 -0.31
CA GLY A 271 -6.57 -12.12 -0.18
C GLY A 271 -6.63 -10.83 0.64
N LEU A 272 -7.67 -10.01 0.46
CA LEU A 272 -7.87 -8.80 1.27
C LEU A 272 -8.05 -9.12 2.74
N LYS A 273 -8.84 -10.16 3.06
CA LYS A 273 -9.06 -10.61 4.44
C LYS A 273 -7.74 -11.04 5.07
N GLU A 274 -6.98 -11.91 4.40
CA GLU A 274 -5.68 -12.39 4.89
C GLU A 274 -4.72 -11.23 5.17
N GLU A 275 -4.63 -10.26 4.25
CA GLU A 275 -3.75 -9.11 4.42
C GLU A 275 -4.20 -8.19 5.56
N ILE A 276 -5.50 -7.98 5.76
CA ILE A 276 -6.02 -7.20 6.90
C ILE A 276 -5.73 -7.92 8.22
N GLU A 277 -5.99 -9.22 8.33
CA GLU A 277 -5.75 -9.99 9.56
C GLU A 277 -4.27 -10.02 9.93
N LYS A 278 -3.42 -10.16 8.91
CA LYS A 278 -1.97 -10.08 9.06
C LYS A 278 -1.54 -8.71 9.58
N ILE A 279 -2.00 -7.61 8.98
CA ILE A 279 -1.72 -6.25 9.45
C ILE A 279 -2.25 -6.04 10.88
N ASP A 280 -3.45 -6.51 11.19
CA ASP A 280 -4.01 -6.45 12.55
C ASP A 280 -3.09 -7.16 13.56
N HIS A 281 -2.48 -8.29 13.17
CA HIS A 281 -1.49 -8.99 14.00
C HIS A 281 -0.19 -8.20 14.17
N LEU A 282 0.30 -7.53 13.12
CA LEU A 282 1.45 -6.63 13.23
C LEU A 282 1.18 -5.56 14.28
N LEU A 283 -0.03 -4.99 14.27
CA LEU A 283 -0.43 -3.93 15.19
C LEU A 283 -0.67 -4.43 16.62
N ASP A 284 -0.45 -5.71 16.93
CA ASP A 284 -0.31 -6.16 18.32
C ASP A 284 0.97 -5.62 18.96
N ARG A 285 0.90 -5.17 20.22
CA ARG A 285 2.03 -4.51 20.89
C ARG A 285 3.14 -5.48 21.17
N LYS A 286 2.76 -6.64 21.70
CA LYS A 286 3.72 -7.66 22.06
C LYS A 286 4.42 -8.12 20.80
N PHE A 287 3.67 -8.31 19.72
CA PHE A 287 4.23 -8.62 18.41
C PHE A 287 5.16 -7.52 17.89
N THR A 288 4.68 -6.28 17.73
CA THR A 288 5.50 -5.14 17.28
C THR A 288 6.77 -4.99 18.12
N THR A 289 6.67 -5.10 19.44
CA THR A 289 7.83 -4.99 20.33
C THR A 289 8.80 -6.16 20.16
N GLU A 290 8.33 -7.40 20.35
CA GLU A 290 9.18 -8.59 20.46
C GLU A 290 9.64 -9.14 19.12
N LYS A 291 8.86 -8.94 18.06
CA LYS A 291 9.10 -9.51 16.73
C LYS A 291 9.54 -8.50 15.69
N VAL A 292 9.38 -7.20 15.94
CA VAL A 292 9.76 -6.14 14.99
C VAL A 292 10.81 -5.20 15.57
N LEU A 293 10.47 -4.42 16.60
CA LEU A 293 11.33 -3.34 17.07
C LEU A 293 12.57 -3.86 17.82
N LEU A 294 12.44 -4.81 18.74
CA LEU A 294 13.59 -5.36 19.46
C LEU A 294 14.58 -6.08 18.51
N PRO A 295 14.14 -6.99 17.62
CA PRO A 295 15.04 -7.58 16.63
C PRO A 295 15.67 -6.55 15.68
N ALA A 296 14.96 -5.48 15.34
CA ALA A 296 15.53 -4.39 14.54
C ALA A 296 16.68 -3.66 15.25
N LEU A 297 16.57 -3.46 16.57
CA LEU A 297 17.66 -2.90 17.38
C LEU A 297 18.86 -3.85 17.45
N ASP A 298 18.62 -5.15 17.62
CA ASP A 298 19.65 -6.19 17.66
C ASP A 298 20.40 -6.26 16.31
N PHE A 299 19.66 -6.21 15.20
CA PHE A 299 20.23 -6.12 13.86
C PHE A 299 21.12 -4.87 13.69
N ALA A 300 20.69 -3.73 14.22
CA ALA A 300 21.43 -2.48 14.10
C ALA A 300 22.73 -2.47 14.92
N ILE A 301 22.74 -3.06 16.13
CA ILE A 301 23.96 -3.15 16.94
C ILE A 301 24.95 -4.17 16.36
N ASP A 302 24.47 -5.31 15.85
CA ASP A 302 25.32 -6.32 15.21
C ASP A 302 26.07 -5.76 14.00
N ARG A 303 25.43 -4.84 13.27
CA ARG A 303 26.03 -4.11 12.15
C ARG A 303 26.79 -2.85 12.54
N LYS A 304 27.00 -2.60 13.84
CA LYS A 304 27.70 -1.43 14.39
C LYS A 304 27.10 -0.08 13.94
N GLN A 305 25.80 -0.05 13.63
CA GLN A 305 25.08 1.18 13.25
C GLN A 305 24.71 2.02 14.47
N ILE A 306 24.55 1.35 15.62
CA ILE A 306 24.34 1.96 16.93
C ILE A 306 25.39 1.43 17.92
N THR A 307 25.68 2.23 18.94
CA THR A 307 26.53 1.82 20.07
C THR A 307 25.73 0.99 21.09
N GLN A 308 26.42 0.23 21.95
CA GLN A 308 25.76 -0.49 23.06
C GLN A 308 24.92 0.43 23.94
N ARG A 309 25.42 1.65 24.19
CA ARG A 309 24.70 2.65 24.99
C ARG A 309 23.41 3.11 24.31
N GLU A 310 23.44 3.34 23.00
CA GLU A 310 22.26 3.72 22.22
C GLU A 310 21.25 2.56 22.15
N HIS A 311 21.72 1.33 21.97
CA HIS A 311 20.90 0.11 22.01
C HIS A 311 20.15 -0.02 23.35
N ASN A 312 20.83 0.08 24.48
CA ASN A 312 20.21 -0.01 25.80
C ASN A 312 19.10 1.06 25.99
N ILE A 313 19.34 2.30 25.56
CA ILE A 313 18.36 3.39 25.63
C ILE A 313 17.13 3.09 24.76
N LEU A 314 17.34 2.69 23.51
CA LEU A 314 16.27 2.37 22.57
C LEU A 314 15.47 1.14 23.04
N GLN A 315 16.15 0.14 23.59
CA GLN A 315 15.53 -1.06 24.13
C GLN A 315 14.64 -0.74 25.35
N ALA A 316 15.12 0.09 26.27
CA ALA A 316 14.34 0.54 27.42
C ALA A 316 13.11 1.35 26.98
N LEU A 317 13.26 2.23 25.99
CA LEU A 317 12.15 3.00 25.41
C LEU A 317 11.08 2.06 24.82
N VAL A 318 11.46 1.15 23.92
CA VAL A 318 10.54 0.24 23.21
C VAL A 318 9.78 -0.69 24.18
N ARG A 319 10.36 -1.01 25.35
CA ARG A 319 9.71 -1.84 26.37
C ARG A 319 8.65 -1.11 27.21
N LYS A 320 8.62 0.23 27.23
CA LYS A 320 7.58 0.98 27.95
C LYS A 320 6.22 0.81 27.27
N ASP A 321 5.14 0.92 28.04
CA ASP A 321 3.78 0.76 27.52
C ASP A 321 3.41 1.84 26.50
N ASP A 322 3.85 3.07 26.75
CA ASP A 322 3.71 4.18 25.83
C ASP A 322 4.85 4.24 24.80
N MET A 323 5.92 3.44 24.91
CA MET A 323 7.11 3.59 24.05
C MET A 323 7.67 5.03 24.01
N THR A 324 7.63 5.74 25.15
CA THR A 324 8.21 7.10 25.25
C THR A 324 9.33 7.18 26.28
N LEU A 325 10.18 8.18 26.16
CA LEU A 325 11.27 8.45 27.09
C LEU A 325 11.43 9.95 27.34
N ARG A 326 11.66 10.34 28.60
CA ARG A 326 12.06 11.69 29.02
C ARG A 326 13.53 11.71 29.41
N SER A 327 14.15 12.89 29.42
CA SER A 327 15.56 12.99 29.84
C SER A 327 15.84 12.38 31.21
N ALA A 328 14.93 12.53 32.19
CA ALA A 328 15.09 11.95 33.52
C ALA A 328 15.06 10.41 33.52
N ASP A 329 14.38 9.79 32.55
CA ASP A 329 14.28 8.33 32.46
C ASP A 329 15.63 7.69 32.10
N LEU A 330 16.56 8.45 31.51
CA LEU A 330 17.88 7.93 31.13
C LEU A 330 18.68 7.45 32.33
N ASP A 331 18.52 8.05 33.51
CA ASP A 331 19.31 7.67 34.70
C ASP A 331 19.07 6.20 35.06
N THR A 332 17.85 5.68 34.82
CA THR A 332 17.48 4.29 35.07
C THR A 332 18.10 3.29 34.07
N VAL A 333 18.61 3.77 32.93
CA VAL A 333 19.09 2.93 31.82
C VAL A 333 20.60 2.95 31.68
N ILE A 334 21.22 4.13 31.88
CA ILE A 334 22.65 4.36 31.64
C ILE A 334 23.40 4.88 32.87
N GLY A 335 22.75 4.91 34.03
CA GLY A 335 23.30 5.45 35.29
C GLY A 335 23.12 6.96 35.43
N GLU A 336 23.37 7.48 36.64
CA GLU A 336 23.28 8.90 36.93
C GLU A 336 24.29 9.71 36.12
N GLU A 337 23.79 10.63 35.31
CA GLU A 337 24.59 11.50 34.45
C GLU A 337 24.23 12.97 34.70
N SER A 338 25.12 13.91 34.38
CA SER A 338 24.75 15.33 34.50
C SER A 338 23.63 15.68 33.51
N PRO A 339 22.78 16.69 33.80
CA PRO A 339 21.76 17.18 32.86
C PRO A 339 22.33 17.55 31.48
N VAL A 340 23.58 18.02 31.44
CA VAL A 340 24.31 18.37 30.21
C VAL A 340 24.65 17.11 29.41
N GLN A 341 25.14 16.05 30.05
CA GLN A 341 25.45 14.77 29.39
C GLN A 341 24.19 14.12 28.81
N ARG A 342 23.09 14.08 29.58
CA ARG A 342 21.79 13.57 29.10
C ARG A 342 21.28 14.32 27.88
N SER A 343 21.37 15.65 27.90
CA SER A 343 20.96 16.50 26.78
C SER A 343 21.80 16.24 25.52
N ARG A 344 23.11 16.01 25.66
CA ARG A 344 24.00 15.64 24.54
C ARG A 344 23.63 14.29 23.93
N ILE A 345 23.28 13.30 24.75
CA ILE A 345 22.87 11.97 24.29
C ILE A 345 21.58 12.05 23.48
N ILE A 346 20.56 12.73 24.02
CA ILE A 346 19.28 12.95 23.33
C ILE A 346 19.51 13.68 22.01
N LYS A 347 20.31 14.75 22.02
CA LYS A 347 20.64 15.51 20.80
C LYS A 347 21.25 14.59 19.73
N LYS A 348 22.22 13.75 20.11
CA LYS A 348 22.85 12.80 19.17
C LYS A 348 21.87 11.78 18.60
N LEU A 349 20.97 11.22 19.43
CA LEU A 349 19.93 10.30 18.97
C LEU A 349 18.94 10.99 18.01
N ARG A 350 18.59 12.25 18.27
CA ARG A 350 17.75 13.07 17.38
C ARG A 350 18.44 13.38 16.05
N GLU A 351 19.72 13.75 16.07
CA GLU A 351 20.51 14.00 14.86
C GLU A 351 20.62 12.75 13.98
N LYS A 352 20.69 11.56 14.61
CA LYS A 352 20.60 10.27 13.92
C LYS A 352 19.19 9.88 13.46
N GLY A 353 18.16 10.66 13.78
CA GLY A 353 16.76 10.34 13.47
C GLY A 353 16.15 9.21 14.30
N MET A 354 16.87 8.70 15.32
CA MET A 354 16.41 7.58 16.14
C MET A 354 15.47 8.00 17.27
N PHE A 355 15.43 9.30 17.58
CA PHE A 355 14.52 9.93 18.53
C PHE A 355 13.70 11.02 17.86
N HIS A 356 12.37 10.97 18.02
CA HIS A 356 11.44 12.02 17.60
C HIS A 356 10.66 12.58 18.78
N PRO A 357 10.57 13.91 18.95
CA PRO A 357 9.72 14.49 19.96
C PRO A 357 8.24 14.31 19.58
N LEU A 358 7.38 14.02 20.56
CA LEU A 358 5.94 13.83 20.29
C LEU A 358 5.20 15.10 19.86
N LYS A 359 5.78 16.27 20.15
CA LYS A 359 5.31 17.60 19.76
C LYS A 359 6.52 18.44 19.37
N GLU A 360 6.29 19.46 18.56
CA GLU A 360 7.30 20.48 18.29
C GLU A 360 7.84 21.05 19.61
N ASP A 361 9.17 21.13 19.75
CA ASP A 361 9.90 21.50 20.98
C ASP A 361 9.61 20.64 22.24
N GLY A 362 8.96 19.48 22.07
CA GLY A 362 8.67 18.55 23.15
C GLY A 362 9.90 17.89 23.76
N ARG A 363 9.80 17.56 25.06
CA ARG A 363 10.85 16.84 25.84
C ARG A 363 10.49 15.37 26.13
N ILE A 364 9.45 14.87 25.46
CA ILE A 364 9.04 13.47 25.47
C ILE A 364 9.34 12.93 24.08
N TYR A 365 10.15 11.88 24.03
CA TYR A 365 10.68 11.32 22.79
C TYR A 365 10.16 9.90 22.58
N THR A 366 9.86 9.55 21.34
CA THR A 366 9.63 8.17 20.89
C THR A 366 10.78 7.71 19.99
N ILE A 367 10.85 6.41 19.75
CA ILE A 367 11.73 5.85 18.73
C ILE A 367 11.30 6.31 17.33
N GLY A 368 12.30 6.73 16.57
CA GLY A 368 12.22 6.94 15.13
C GLY A 368 12.95 5.81 14.41
N PHE A 369 12.29 5.11 13.50
CA PHE A 369 12.93 4.07 12.67
C PHE A 369 12.78 4.34 11.17
N ILE A 370 12.11 5.42 10.80
CA ILE A 370 12.01 5.90 9.43
C ILE A 370 13.19 6.84 9.11
N ASN A 371 13.69 6.81 7.87
CA ASN A 371 14.77 7.67 7.37
C ASN A 371 16.10 7.57 8.16
N ASN A 372 16.33 6.43 8.82
CA ASN A 372 17.58 6.17 9.54
C ASN A 372 17.93 4.68 9.49
N TYR A 373 19.11 4.33 10.01
CA TYR A 373 19.66 2.98 9.88
C TYR A 373 18.85 1.87 10.57
N LEU A 374 17.99 2.20 11.55
CA LEU A 374 17.07 1.21 12.15
C LEU A 374 16.07 0.66 11.14
N LEU A 375 15.76 1.41 10.07
CA LEU A 375 14.84 0.99 9.01
C LEU A 375 15.22 -0.37 8.44
N ARG A 376 16.52 -0.64 8.25
CA ARG A 376 17.01 -1.93 7.72
C ARG A 376 16.61 -3.09 8.63
N GLY A 377 16.76 -2.91 9.94
CA GLY A 377 16.38 -3.93 10.93
C GLY A 377 14.87 -4.13 10.99
N VAL A 378 14.09 -3.04 10.85
CA VAL A 378 12.61 -3.12 10.82
C VAL A 378 12.15 -3.88 9.58
N ILE A 379 12.66 -3.53 8.40
CA ILE A 379 12.34 -4.24 7.15
C ILE A 379 12.73 -5.71 7.24
N LYS A 380 13.94 -6.01 7.74
CA LYS A 380 14.36 -7.40 7.94
C LYS A 380 13.42 -8.17 8.86
N SER A 381 12.97 -7.54 9.94
CA SER A 381 12.01 -8.15 10.86
C SER A 381 10.64 -8.37 10.21
N LEU A 382 10.17 -7.43 9.38
CA LEU A 382 8.95 -7.59 8.61
C LEU A 382 9.06 -8.73 7.59
N GLU A 383 10.20 -8.87 6.91
CA GLU A 383 10.49 -10.00 6.02
C GLU A 383 10.45 -11.34 6.75
N ASP A 384 11.13 -11.44 7.90
CA ASP A 384 11.20 -12.67 8.70
C ASP A 384 9.83 -13.10 9.24
N ASN A 385 8.92 -12.15 9.40
CA ASN A 385 7.54 -12.39 9.80
C ASN A 385 6.55 -12.37 8.63
N SER A 386 7.03 -12.50 7.38
CA SER A 386 6.21 -12.62 6.16
C SER A 386 5.34 -11.41 5.81
N PHE A 387 5.64 -10.22 6.33
CA PHE A 387 4.96 -8.96 6.00
C PHE A 387 5.41 -8.33 4.68
N VAL A 388 6.55 -8.78 4.15
CA VAL A 388 7.08 -8.32 2.88
C VAL A 388 6.95 -9.43 1.83
N PRO A 389 6.29 -9.17 0.69
CA PRO A 389 6.26 -10.12 -0.42
C PRO A 389 7.68 -10.41 -0.94
N LYS A 390 8.02 -11.70 -1.09
CA LYS A 390 9.35 -12.13 -1.58
C LYS A 390 9.71 -11.54 -2.95
N SER A 391 8.71 -11.24 -3.78
CA SER A 391 8.86 -10.60 -5.09
C SER A 391 9.52 -9.22 -5.04
N LEU A 392 9.53 -8.54 -3.88
CA LEU A 392 10.16 -7.24 -3.69
C LEU A 392 11.68 -7.32 -3.48
N ASN A 393 12.21 -8.51 -3.18
CA ASN A 393 13.62 -8.71 -2.87
C ASN A 393 14.44 -9.24 -4.05
N ALA A 394 13.78 -9.66 -5.12
CA ALA A 394 14.41 -10.16 -6.33
C ALA A 394 14.28 -9.14 -7.48
N LYS A 395 15.25 -9.15 -8.40
CA LYS A 395 15.23 -8.28 -9.59
C LYS A 395 14.40 -8.85 -10.72
#